data_AF-A0A1V1RHR6-F1
#
_entry.id   AF-A0A1V1RHR6-F1
#
_cell.length_a   1.000
_cell.length_b   1.000
_cell.length_c   1.000
_cell.angle_alpha   90.00
_cell.angle_beta   90.00
_cell.angle_gamma   90.00
#
_symmetry.space_group_name_H-M   'P 1'
#
loop_
_entity.id
_entity.type
_entity.pdbx_description
1 polymer ?
#
loop_
_entity_poly.entity_id
_entity_poly.type
_entity_poly.pdbx_seq_one_letter_code
_entity_poly.pdbx_strand_id
1 'polypeptide(L)'
;MHTMADTTARAAGKAPTAAHVRHGEHVDTIESVDAVFREQRKLSFTYGAIFFAVTLAIPAASVWWEDWYAKPIWGGFTANYLFVSLIYYVFLWVMAWTYSKQADKLDEKLAHMAEEIAAQSQGGEEA
;
A
#
# COMPACT_ATOMS: atom_id res chain seq x y z
N MET A 1 -1.15 38.61 50.56
CA MET A 1 -2.63 38.63 50.52
C MET A 1 -3.04 39.54 49.36
N HIS A 2 -3.20 39.00 48.15
CA HIS A 2 -4.06 39.54 47.10
C HIS A 2 -4.24 38.46 46.01
N THR A 3 -5.49 38.07 45.84
CA THR A 3 -6.04 37.19 44.81
C THR A 3 -6.62 38.06 43.70
N MET A 4 -6.38 37.72 42.43
CA MET A 4 -7.23 37.94 41.25
C MET A 4 -6.73 36.94 40.19
N ALA A 5 -7.36 35.81 39.90
CA ALA A 5 -8.64 35.61 39.22
C ALA A 5 -8.80 36.44 37.93
N ASP A 6 -8.84 35.70 36.83
CA ASP A 6 -9.42 36.04 35.52
C ASP A 6 -8.52 36.68 34.45
N THR A 7 -8.03 35.86 33.53
CA THR A 7 -7.97 36.19 32.09
C THR A 7 -8.01 34.88 31.30
N THR A 8 -9.20 34.28 31.29
CA THR A 8 -9.53 33.21 30.36
C THR A 8 -10.05 33.84 29.06
N ALA A 9 -9.16 34.26 28.15
CA ALA A 9 -9.59 34.63 26.80
C ALA A 9 -8.45 34.60 25.77
N ARG A 10 -8.47 33.54 24.95
CA ARG A 10 -8.35 33.60 23.48
C ARG A 10 -7.00 34.03 22.87
N ALA A 11 -6.19 33.01 22.54
CA ALA A 11 -5.48 32.96 21.26
C ALA A 11 -5.54 31.49 20.80
N ALA A 12 -6.64 31.09 20.16
CA ALA A 12 -6.64 30.88 18.71
C ALA A 12 -5.43 30.03 18.29
N GLY A 13 -5.68 28.73 18.13
CA GLY A 13 -4.69 27.78 17.62
C GLY A 13 -4.06 28.31 16.35
N LYS A 14 -2.79 28.70 16.45
CA LYS A 14 -1.94 28.87 15.28
C LYS A 14 -1.68 27.47 14.76
N ALA A 15 -2.29 27.13 13.62
CA ALA A 15 -1.95 25.94 12.86
C ALA A 15 -0.43 25.82 12.77
N PRO A 16 0.14 24.62 12.95
CA PRO A 16 1.58 24.43 12.85
C PRO A 16 2.00 24.97 11.49
N THR A 17 2.73 26.09 11.54
CA THR A 17 3.22 26.82 10.38
C THR A 17 4.12 25.85 9.65
N ALA A 18 3.80 25.60 8.37
CA ALA A 18 4.45 24.63 7.48
C ALA A 18 5.96 24.52 7.75
N ALA A 19 6.33 23.54 8.58
CA ALA A 19 7.70 23.33 8.99
C ALA A 19 8.43 22.68 7.81
N HIS A 20 9.06 23.51 6.99
CA HIS A 20 9.98 23.04 5.95
C HIS A 20 11.24 22.57 6.66
N VAL A 21 11.33 21.27 6.94
CA VAL A 21 12.52 20.66 7.54
C VAL A 21 13.51 20.38 6.41
N ARG A 22 14.45 21.30 6.20
CA ARG A 22 15.53 21.16 5.21
C ARG A 22 16.63 20.29 5.80
N HIS A 23 16.55 18.97 5.64
CA HIS A 23 17.71 18.10 5.79
C HIS A 23 18.50 18.09 4.47
N GLY A 24 19.83 18.02 4.56
CA GLY A 24 20.72 18.18 3.42
C GLY A 24 20.29 17.38 2.19
N GLU A 25 20.26 18.05 1.05
CA GLU A 25 20.10 17.46 -0.30
C GLU A 25 18.78 16.74 -0.64
N HIS A 26 17.80 16.63 0.25
CA HIS A 26 16.42 16.23 -0.12
C HIS A 26 15.41 17.19 0.51
N VAL A 27 14.73 17.98 -0.32
CA VAL A 27 13.51 18.68 0.10
C VAL A 27 12.39 17.64 0.14
N ASP A 28 12.31 16.91 1.25
CA ASP A 28 11.19 16.01 1.54
C ASP A 28 9.95 16.84 1.88
N THR A 29 9.29 17.37 0.86
CA THR A 29 7.98 18.01 1.02
C THR A 29 7.00 16.95 1.51
N ILE A 30 6.39 17.12 2.70
CA ILE A 30 5.37 16.22 3.30
C ILE A 30 4.32 15.71 2.28
N GLU A 31 4.02 16.52 1.27
CA GLU A 31 3.08 16.23 0.19
C GLU A 31 3.53 15.12 -0.78
N SER A 32 4.84 14.97 -1.05
CA SER A 32 5.36 13.91 -1.92
C SER A 32 5.24 12.53 -1.26
N VAL A 33 5.46 12.49 0.06
CA VAL A 33 5.38 11.30 0.90
C VAL A 33 3.94 10.77 0.99
N ASP A 34 2.94 11.65 1.12
CA ASP A 34 1.52 11.25 1.17
C ASP A 34 1.02 10.68 -0.17
N ALA A 35 1.53 11.19 -1.30
CA ALA A 35 1.22 10.64 -2.62
C ALA A 35 1.81 9.23 -2.80
N VAL A 36 3.08 9.03 -2.38
CA VAL A 36 3.76 7.72 -2.35
C VAL A 36 2.98 6.72 -1.50
N PHE A 37 2.61 7.11 -0.27
CA PHE A 37 1.92 6.23 0.65
C PHE A 37 0.52 5.86 0.19
N ARG A 38 -0.18 6.72 -0.57
CA ARG A 38 -1.50 6.41 -1.10
C ARG A 38 -1.44 5.36 -2.21
N GLU A 39 -0.49 5.50 -3.14
CA GLU A 39 -0.34 4.54 -4.25
C GLU A 39 0.23 3.20 -3.77
N GLN A 40 1.24 3.21 -2.90
CA GLN A 40 1.76 1.98 -2.28
C GLN A 40 0.70 1.25 -1.46
N ARG A 41 -0.12 1.98 -0.69
CA ARG A 41 -1.22 1.40 0.10
C ARG A 41 -2.30 0.80 -0.79
N LYS A 42 -2.65 1.45 -1.90
CA LYS A 42 -3.61 0.92 -2.87
C LYS A 42 -3.09 -0.37 -3.50
N LEU A 43 -1.79 -0.44 -3.83
CA LEU A 43 -1.16 -1.64 -4.35
C LEU A 43 -1.23 -2.78 -3.33
N SER A 44 -0.72 -2.57 -2.12
CA SER A 44 -0.72 -3.60 -1.06
C SER A 44 -2.13 -4.04 -0.67
N PHE A 45 -3.10 -3.12 -0.60
CA PHE A 45 -4.49 -3.47 -0.28
C PHE A 45 -5.14 -4.30 -1.39
N THR A 46 -4.91 -3.98 -2.66
CA THR A 46 -5.47 -4.73 -3.79
C THR A 46 -4.93 -6.15 -3.81
N TYR A 47 -3.60 -6.32 -3.71
CA TYR A 47 -2.97 -7.64 -3.68
C TYR A 47 -3.37 -8.43 -2.43
N GLY A 48 -3.46 -7.76 -1.27
CA GLY A 48 -3.96 -8.36 -0.03
C GLY A 48 -5.40 -8.84 -0.15
N ALA A 49 -6.29 -8.05 -0.76
CA ALA A 49 -7.69 -8.40 -0.97
C ALA A 49 -7.83 -9.60 -1.93
N ILE A 50 -7.07 -9.65 -3.01
CA ILE A 50 -7.05 -10.78 -3.95
C ILE A 50 -6.57 -12.04 -3.25
N PHE A 51 -5.44 -11.96 -2.54
CA PHE A 51 -4.90 -13.08 -1.76
C PHE A 51 -5.93 -13.61 -0.76
N PHE A 52 -6.57 -12.70 -0.02
CA PHE A 52 -7.57 -13.06 0.98
C PHE A 52 -8.80 -13.71 0.33
N ALA A 53 -9.32 -13.12 -0.75
CA ALA A 53 -10.47 -13.66 -1.48
C ALA A 53 -10.21 -15.07 -2.01
N VAL A 54 -9.06 -15.31 -2.66
CA VAL A 54 -8.71 -16.63 -3.19
C VAL A 54 -8.50 -17.63 -2.05
N THR A 55 -7.84 -17.21 -0.97
CA THR A 55 -7.59 -18.08 0.19
C THR A 55 -8.89 -18.46 0.90
N LEU A 56 -9.86 -17.55 0.97
CA LEU A 56 -11.18 -17.81 1.55
C LEU A 56 -12.10 -18.60 0.61
N ALA A 57 -11.87 -18.50 -0.71
CA ALA A 57 -12.60 -19.28 -1.70
C ALA A 57 -12.33 -20.79 -1.57
N ILE A 58 -11.15 -21.20 -1.09
CA ILE A 58 -10.81 -22.62 -0.89
C ILE A 58 -11.70 -23.30 0.17
N PRO A 59 -11.77 -22.82 1.43
CA PRO A 59 -12.67 -23.40 2.43
C PRO A 59 -14.14 -23.21 2.05
N ALA A 60 -14.51 -22.08 1.44
CA ALA A 60 -15.85 -21.86 0.91
C ALA A 60 -16.25 -22.95 -0.10
N ALA A 61 -15.43 -23.19 -1.13
CA ALA A 61 -15.66 -24.24 -2.11
C ALA A 61 -15.70 -25.63 -1.45
N SER A 62 -14.90 -25.86 -0.42
CA SER A 62 -14.88 -27.12 0.32
C SER A 62 -16.14 -27.38 1.15
N VAL A 63 -16.87 -26.32 1.56
CA VAL A 63 -18.13 -26.45 2.29
C VAL A 63 -19.32 -26.62 1.35
N TRP A 64 -19.37 -25.87 0.25
CA TRP A 64 -20.55 -25.80 -0.61
C TRP A 64 -20.49 -26.69 -1.86
N TRP A 65 -19.33 -27.26 -2.19
CA TRP A 65 -19.16 -28.05 -3.41
C TRP A 65 -18.54 -29.42 -3.11
N GLU A 66 -19.37 -30.45 -2.95
CA GLU A 66 -18.87 -31.80 -2.64
C GLU A 66 -17.97 -32.36 -3.76
N ASP A 67 -18.32 -32.15 -5.03
CA ASP A 67 -17.49 -32.57 -6.16
C ASP A 67 -16.08 -31.94 -6.17
N TRP A 68 -15.90 -30.77 -5.54
CA TRP A 68 -14.59 -30.11 -5.43
C TRP A 68 -13.61 -30.94 -4.59
N TYR A 69 -14.07 -31.46 -3.45
CA TYR A 69 -13.18 -32.14 -2.49
C TYR A 69 -13.34 -33.66 -2.46
N ALA A 70 -14.50 -34.20 -2.84
CA ALA A 70 -14.85 -35.61 -2.62
C ALA A 70 -14.71 -36.49 -3.87
N LYS A 71 -14.75 -35.90 -5.07
CA LYS A 71 -14.75 -36.68 -6.32
C LYS A 71 -13.31 -36.89 -6.85
N PRO A 72 -12.80 -38.14 -6.86
CA PRO A 72 -11.51 -38.44 -7.43
C PRO A 72 -11.58 -38.38 -8.96
N ILE A 73 -10.66 -37.63 -9.56
CA ILE A 73 -10.46 -37.46 -11.00
C ILE A 73 -9.54 -38.56 -11.54
N TRP A 74 -8.44 -38.86 -10.82
CA TRP A 74 -7.49 -39.89 -11.23
C TRP A 74 -6.66 -40.43 -10.06
N GLY A 75 -6.72 -41.74 -9.79
CA GLY A 75 -5.87 -42.38 -8.77
C GLY A 75 -6.01 -41.82 -7.34
N GLY A 76 -7.14 -41.20 -7.00
CA GLY A 76 -7.35 -40.52 -5.71
C GLY A 76 -7.10 -39.00 -5.72
N PHE A 77 -6.62 -38.42 -6.83
CA PHE A 77 -6.53 -36.96 -7.00
C PHE A 77 -7.92 -36.34 -7.10
N THR A 78 -8.25 -35.39 -6.23
CA THR A 78 -9.46 -34.57 -6.33
C THR A 78 -9.11 -33.19 -6.92
N ALA A 79 -10.12 -32.43 -7.37
CA ALA A 79 -9.90 -31.07 -7.87
C ALA A 79 -9.27 -30.18 -6.79
N ASN A 80 -9.75 -30.30 -5.55
CA ASN A 80 -9.18 -29.65 -4.38
C ASN A 80 -7.71 -30.01 -4.18
N TYR A 81 -7.35 -31.29 -4.31
CA TYR A 81 -5.95 -31.71 -4.17
C TYR A 81 -5.07 -31.03 -5.21
N LEU A 82 -5.44 -31.06 -6.50
CA LEU A 82 -4.66 -30.41 -7.57
C LEU A 82 -4.54 -28.90 -7.33
N PHE A 83 -5.63 -28.27 -6.89
CA PHE A 83 -5.63 -26.84 -6.65
C PHE A 83 -4.70 -26.46 -5.51
N VAL A 84 -4.86 -27.08 -4.33
CA VAL A 84 -4.08 -26.74 -3.14
C VAL A 84 -2.61 -27.14 -3.29
N SER A 85 -2.32 -28.30 -3.89
CA SER A 85 -0.95 -28.83 -4.00
C SER A 85 -0.11 -28.18 -5.09
N LEU A 86 -0.72 -27.67 -6.17
CA LEU A 86 0.02 -27.14 -7.32
C LEU A 86 -0.46 -25.75 -7.73
N ILE A 87 -1.76 -25.60 -8.05
CA ILE A 87 -2.27 -24.34 -8.61
C ILE A 87 -2.11 -23.19 -7.62
N TYR A 88 -2.33 -23.44 -6.33
CA TYR A 88 -2.21 -22.44 -5.28
C TYR A 88 -0.77 -21.97 -5.13
N TYR A 89 0.22 -22.86 -5.22
CA TYR A 89 1.63 -22.46 -5.25
C TYR A 89 1.97 -21.62 -6.47
N VAL A 90 1.50 -22.01 -7.66
CA VAL A 90 1.67 -21.21 -8.88
C VAL A 90 1.02 -19.83 -8.73
N PHE A 91 -0.18 -19.77 -8.13
CA PHE A 91 -0.86 -18.52 -7.82
C PHE A 91 -0.03 -17.63 -6.89
N LEU A 92 0.49 -18.16 -5.79
CA LEU A 92 1.35 -17.41 -4.86
C LEU A 92 2.62 -16.89 -5.56
N TRP A 93 3.23 -17.72 -6.40
CA TRP A 93 4.41 -17.33 -7.16
C TRP A 93 4.11 -16.20 -8.16
N VAL A 94 3.03 -16.31 -8.93
CA VAL A 94 2.59 -15.25 -9.85
C VAL A 94 2.24 -13.97 -9.09
N MET A 95 1.58 -14.08 -7.94
CA MET A 95 1.27 -12.94 -7.08
C MET A 95 2.53 -12.23 -6.60
N ALA A 96 3.51 -12.99 -6.09
CA ALA A 96 4.78 -12.43 -5.64
C ALA A 96 5.54 -11.75 -6.80
N TRP A 97 5.60 -12.41 -7.97
CA TRP A 97 6.26 -11.88 -9.16
C TRP A 97 5.61 -10.60 -9.67
N THR A 98 4.27 -10.57 -9.78
CA THR A 98 3.54 -9.40 -10.25
C THR A 98 3.59 -8.26 -9.25
N TYR A 99 3.53 -8.54 -7.95
CA TYR A 99 3.71 -7.55 -6.90
C TYR A 99 5.09 -6.90 -7.00
N SER A 100 6.17 -7.69 -7.13
CA SER A 100 7.53 -7.16 -7.30
C SER A 100 7.62 -6.22 -8.50
N LYS A 101 7.11 -6.63 -9.66
CA LYS A 101 7.13 -5.78 -10.87
C LYS A 101 6.34 -4.49 -10.72
N GLN A 102 5.23 -4.52 -9.99
CA GLN A 102 4.43 -3.32 -9.76
C GLN A 102 5.06 -2.39 -8.73
N ALA A 103 5.74 -2.95 -7.72
CA ALA A 103 6.54 -2.17 -6.78
C ALA A 103 7.69 -1.46 -7.51
N ASP A 104 8.47 -2.18 -8.33
CA ASP A 104 9.57 -1.60 -9.11
C ASP A 104 9.10 -0.44 -10.00
N LYS A 105 7.97 -0.63 -10.70
CA LYS A 105 7.37 0.41 -11.55
C LYS A 105 6.88 1.62 -10.73
N LEU A 106 6.42 1.39 -9.51
CA LEU A 106 6.00 2.47 -8.63
C LEU A 106 7.21 3.26 -8.15
N ASP A 107 8.27 2.59 -7.71
CA ASP A 107 9.51 3.22 -7.29
C ASP A 107 10.15 4.06 -8.42
N GLU A 108 10.18 3.56 -9.66
CA GLU A 108 10.69 4.30 -10.81
C GLU A 108 9.86 5.56 -11.13
N LYS A 109 8.53 5.48 -11.00
CA LYS A 109 7.66 6.66 -11.14
C LYS A 109 7.91 7.69 -10.04
N LEU A 110 8.14 7.23 -8.82
CA LEU A 110 8.42 8.11 -7.68
C LEU A 110 9.76 8.82 -7.87
N ALA A 111 10.78 8.13 -8.39
CA ALA A 111 12.08 8.73 -8.72
C ALA A 111 11.93 9.87 -9.74
N HIS A 112 11.19 9.65 -10.83
CA HIS A 112 10.94 10.70 -11.84
C HIS A 112 10.17 11.89 -11.29
N MET A 113 9.14 11.68 -10.47
CA MET A 113 8.40 12.79 -9.84
C MET A 113 9.29 13.61 -8.89
N ALA A 114 10.21 12.97 -8.17
CA ALA A 114 11.15 13.66 -7.30
C ALA A 114 12.13 14.54 -8.11
N GLU A 115 12.63 14.05 -9.25
CA GLU A 115 13.48 14.83 -10.18
C GLU A 115 12.75 16.04 -10.76
N GLU A 116 11.49 15.89 -11.18
CA GLU A 116 10.67 16.99 -11.72
C GLU A 116 10.42 18.09 -10.68
N ILE A 117 10.10 17.72 -9.44
CA ILE A 117 9.91 18.67 -8.33
C ILE A 117 11.22 19.41 -8.03
N ALA A 118 12.36 18.68 -8.01
CA ALA A 118 13.67 19.30 -7.80
C ALA A 118 13.98 20.33 -8.91
N ALA A 119 13.74 20.00 -10.18
CA ALA A 119 13.95 20.91 -11.30
C ALA A 119 13.06 22.17 -11.24
N GLN A 120 11.78 22.03 -10.85
CA GLN A 120 10.88 23.17 -10.68
C GLN A 120 11.29 24.08 -9.52
N SER A 121 11.81 23.51 -8.42
CA SER A 121 12.28 24.29 -7.27
C SER A 121 13.54 25.11 -7.57
N GLN A 122 14.45 24.59 -8.41
CA GLN A 122 15.68 25.28 -8.80
C GLN A 122 15.44 26.39 -9.84
N GLY A 123 14.48 26.20 -10.76
CA GLY A 123 14.13 27.21 -11.77
C GLY A 123 13.40 28.45 -11.23
N GLY A 124 12.88 28.39 -10.00
CA GLY A 124 12.20 29.52 -9.34
C GLY A 124 13.13 30.48 -8.60
N GLU A 125 14.40 30.12 -8.39
CA GLU A 125 15.38 30.95 -7.65
C GLU A 125 16.15 31.93 -8.57
N GLU A 126 15.97 31.88 -9.89
CA GLU A 126 16.66 32.75 -10.87
C GLU A 126 15.78 33.81 -11.58
N ALA A 127 14.54 34.05 -11.12
CA ALA A 127 13.63 35.06 -11.70
C ALA A 127 13.39 36.28 -10.81
#